data_AF-A0A7K2Q6Z5-F1
#
_entry.id   AF-A0A7K2Q6Z5-F1
#
_cell.length_a   1.000
_cell.length_b   1.000
_cell.length_c   1.000
_cell.angle_alpha   90.00
_cell.angle_beta   90.00
_cell.angle_gamma   90.00
#
_symmetry.space_group_name_H-M   'P 1'
#
loop_
_entity.id
_entity.type
_entity.pdbx_description
1 polymer ?
#
loop_
_entity_poly.entity_id
_entity_poly.type
_entity_poly.pdbx_seq_one_letter_code
_entity_poly.pdbx_strand_id
1 'polypeptide(L)'
;KIVQSLLLLPLFTVVGLRWSVALLALGNALHWFGAYPWAPTASWWAVVPAAALLFSPPGRLAIAAGGARLLLRGVKAGRHPRGGSVHLRLWTAERLA
;
A
#
# COMPACT_ATOMS: atom_id res chain seq x y z
N LYS A 1 -0.49 -20.51 -8.75
CA LYS A 1 0.86 -19.95 -8.48
C LYS A 1 1.08 -18.64 -9.22
N ILE A 2 0.97 -18.58 -10.55
CA ILE A 2 1.16 -17.33 -11.33
C ILE A 2 0.24 -16.19 -10.86
N VAL A 3 -1.06 -16.43 -10.70
CA VAL A 3 -2.02 -15.41 -10.22
C VAL A 3 -1.64 -14.86 -8.84
N GLN A 4 -1.17 -15.73 -7.95
CA GLN A 4 -0.74 -15.34 -6.60
C GLN A 4 0.53 -14.48 -6.65
N SER A 5 1.47 -14.81 -7.53
CA SER A 5 2.66 -13.97 -7.79
C SER A 5 2.29 -12.62 -8.39
N LEU A 6 1.33 -12.57 -9.32
CA LEU A 6 0.84 -11.31 -9.88
C LEU A 6 0.14 -10.44 -8.82
N LEU A 7 -0.57 -11.06 -7.87
CA LEU A 7 -1.18 -10.36 -6.74
C LEU A 7 -0.16 -9.79 -5.75
N LEU A 8 1.08 -10.27 -5.75
CA LEU A 8 2.14 -9.66 -4.96
C LEU A 8 2.59 -8.30 -5.52
N LEU A 9 2.49 -8.07 -6.83
CA LEU A 9 2.85 -6.78 -7.44
C LEU A 9 2.09 -5.61 -6.79
N PRO A 10 0.74 -5.59 -6.73
CA PRO A 10 0.00 -4.52 -6.07
C PRO A 10 0.15 -4.51 -4.55
N LEU A 11 0.56 -5.62 -3.91
CA LEU A 11 0.87 -5.60 -2.47
C LEU A 11 2.21 -4.90 -2.23
N PHE A 12 3.21 -5.17 -3.06
CA PHE A 12 4.52 -4.53 -2.96
C PHE A 12 4.50 -3.07 -3.39
N THR A 13 3.54 -2.62 -4.21
CA THR A 13 3.41 -1.19 -4.52
C THR A 13 3.12 -0.36 -3.28
N VAL A 14 2.41 -0.88 -2.27
CA VAL A 14 2.19 -0.18 -0.99
C VAL A 14 3.50 0.05 -0.25
N VAL A 15 4.38 -0.95 -0.24
CA VAL A 15 5.73 -0.84 0.35
C VAL A 15 6.59 0.11 -0.48
N GLY A 16 6.53 0.03 -1.80
CA GLY A 16 7.20 0.96 -2.72
C GLY A 16 6.77 2.41 -2.46
N LEU A 17 5.47 2.66 -2.38
CA LEU A 17 4.88 3.96 -2.07
C LEU A 17 5.39 4.53 -0.74
N ARG A 18 5.49 3.70 0.30
CA ARG A 18 6.05 4.12 1.60
C ARG A 18 7.49 4.61 1.45
N TRP A 19 8.32 3.86 0.75
CA TRP A 19 9.70 4.26 0.50
C TRP A 19 9.80 5.49 -0.40
N SER A 20 8.97 5.61 -1.44
CA SER A 20 8.93 6.80 -2.29
C SER A 20 8.56 8.05 -1.49
N VAL A 21 7.54 7.99 -0.62
CA VAL A 21 7.14 9.11 0.24
C VAL A 21 8.25 9.46 1.23
N ALA A 22 8.91 8.46 1.83
CA ALA A 22 10.04 8.70 2.72
C ALA A 22 11.22 9.36 2.00
N LEU A 23 11.55 8.92 0.78
CA LEU A 23 12.61 9.52 -0.04
C LEU A 23 12.27 10.95 -0.46
N LEU A 24 11.02 11.23 -0.83
CA LEU A 24 10.57 12.58 -1.17
C LEU A 24 10.60 13.51 0.05
N ALA A 25 10.17 13.03 1.22
CA ALA A 25 10.28 13.77 2.47
C ALA A 25 11.74 14.10 2.80
N LEU A 26 12.63 13.12 2.63
CA LEU A 26 14.07 13.31 2.84
C LEU A 26 14.66 14.29 1.83
N GLY A 27 14.34 14.16 0.54
CA GLY A 27 14.79 15.09 -0.51
C GLY A 27 14.36 16.53 -0.24
N ASN A 28 13.11 16.74 0.17
CA ASN A 28 12.61 18.06 0.58
C ASN A 28 13.36 18.63 1.78
N ALA A 29 13.62 17.80 2.80
CA ALA A 29 14.36 18.23 3.99
C ALA A 29 15.82 18.54 3.64
N LEU A 30 16.43 17.75 2.75
CA LEU A 30 17.82 17.93 2.32
C LEU A 30 18.02 19.26 1.60
N HIS A 31 17.01 19.72 0.84
CA HIS A 31 17.01 21.05 0.19
C HIS A 31 17.03 22.22 1.17
N TRP A 32 16.71 22.01 2.46
CA TRP A 32 16.89 23.04 3.48
C TRP A 32 18.37 23.26 3.86
N PHE A 33 19.24 22.29 3.56
CA PHE A 33 20.67 22.34 3.91
C PHE A 33 21.58 22.65 2.72
N GLY A 34 21.04 22.70 1.49
CA GLY A 34 21.80 23.01 0.29
C GLY A 34 21.06 22.66 -1.00
N ALA A 35 21.63 23.04 -2.13
CA ALA A 35 21.09 22.66 -3.43
C ALA A 35 21.57 21.25 -3.82
N TYR A 36 20.64 20.30 -3.94
CA TYR A 36 20.91 18.94 -4.40
C TYR A 36 20.12 18.67 -5.70
N PRO A 37 20.69 18.95 -6.89
CA PRO A 37 19.98 18.88 -8.17
C PRO A 37 19.51 17.47 -8.54
N TRP A 38 20.18 16.44 -8.01
CA TRP A 38 19.83 15.04 -8.23
C TRP A 38 18.69 14.55 -7.32
N ALA A 39 18.37 15.29 -6.25
CA ALA A 39 17.39 14.87 -5.25
C ALA A 39 15.98 15.27 -5.71
N PRO A 40 15.07 14.30 -5.94
CA PRO A 40 13.70 14.61 -6.29
C PRO A 40 12.97 15.25 -5.09
N THR A 41 12.22 16.32 -5.36
CA THR A 41 11.39 17.01 -4.38
C THR A 41 9.93 16.98 -4.80
N ALA A 42 9.04 17.12 -3.83
CA ALA A 42 7.60 17.16 -4.06
C ALA A 42 6.95 18.16 -3.09
N SER A 43 5.77 18.67 -3.43
CA SER A 43 5.03 19.54 -2.51
C SER A 43 4.76 18.84 -1.18
N TRP A 44 5.02 19.53 -0.06
CA TRP A 44 4.69 19.02 1.28
C TRP A 44 3.20 18.71 1.43
N TRP A 45 2.33 19.39 0.67
CA TRP A 45 0.90 19.08 0.59
C TRP A 45 0.59 17.70 0.00
N ALA A 46 1.48 17.11 -0.78
CA ALA A 46 1.36 15.73 -1.23
C ALA A 46 2.04 14.76 -0.25
N VAL A 47 3.24 15.11 0.23
CA VAL A 47 4.06 14.26 1.10
C VAL A 47 3.40 14.04 2.47
N VAL A 48 2.88 15.09 3.11
CA VAL A 48 2.30 14.98 4.46
C VAL A 48 1.04 14.10 4.48
N PRO A 49 0.02 14.30 3.60
CA PRO A 49 -1.14 13.42 3.56
C PRO A 49 -0.79 11.98 3.15
N ALA A 50 0.14 11.79 2.21
CA ALA A 50 0.58 10.45 1.82
C ALA A 50 1.31 9.74 2.97
N ALA A 51 2.16 10.45 3.71
CA ALA A 51 2.82 9.93 4.90
C ALA A 51 1.80 9.60 6.00
N ALA A 52 0.83 10.48 6.24
CA ALA A 52 -0.25 10.23 7.19
C ALA A 52 -1.05 8.97 6.78
N LEU A 53 -1.43 8.83 5.52
CA LEU A 53 -2.17 7.66 5.05
C LEU A 53 -1.37 6.35 5.14
N LEU A 54 -0.07 6.39 4.84
CA LEU A 54 0.74 5.17 4.72
C LEU A 54 1.45 4.73 6.00
N PHE A 55 1.77 5.66 6.91
CA PHE A 55 2.53 5.37 8.13
C PHE A 55 1.71 5.46 9.41
N SER A 56 0.63 6.24 9.44
CA SER A 56 -0.17 6.38 10.66
C SER A 56 -1.00 5.12 10.98
N PRO A 57 -1.31 4.87 12.26
CA PRO A 57 -2.23 3.80 12.64
C PRO A 57 -3.60 3.86 11.92
N PRO A 58 -4.32 5.01 11.86
CA PRO A 58 -5.61 5.06 11.17
C PRO A 58 -5.47 4.84 9.66
N GLY A 59 -4.40 5.32 9.04
CA GLY A 59 -4.15 5.12 7.61
C GLY A 59 -3.92 3.65 7.25
N ARG A 60 -3.09 2.94 8.05
CA ARG A 60 -2.88 1.49 7.90
C ARG A 60 -4.18 0.71 8.08
N LEU A 61 -4.99 1.06 9.09
CA LEU A 61 -6.30 0.45 9.29
C LEU A 61 -7.23 0.71 8.10
N ALA A 62 -7.25 1.92 7.54
CA ALA A 62 -8.06 2.25 6.37
C ALA A 62 -7.66 1.44 5.14
N ILE A 63 -6.35 1.27 4.88
CA ILE A 63 -5.84 0.47 3.76
C ILE A 63 -6.20 -1.01 3.94
N ALA A 64 -5.94 -1.57 5.13
CA ALA A 64 -6.24 -2.97 5.44
C ALA A 64 -7.74 -3.26 5.37
N ALA A 65 -8.57 -2.47 6.07
CA ALA A 65 -10.01 -2.66 6.11
C ALA A 65 -10.66 -2.37 4.75
N GLY A 66 -10.23 -1.30 4.06
CA GLY A 66 -10.72 -0.94 2.74
C GLY A 66 -10.39 -2.01 1.70
N GLY A 67 -9.15 -2.49 1.69
CA GLY A 67 -8.72 -3.56 0.80
C GLY A 67 -9.39 -4.89 1.10
N ALA A 68 -9.55 -5.27 2.38
CA ALA A 68 -10.30 -6.47 2.75
C ALA A 68 -11.77 -6.38 2.32
N ARG A 69 -12.45 -5.24 2.52
CA ARG A 69 -13.83 -5.02 2.08
C ARG A 69 -13.98 -5.10 0.57
N LEU A 70 -13.04 -4.52 -0.18
CA LEU A 70 -13.04 -4.57 -1.64
C LEU A 70 -12.79 -6.00 -2.14
N LEU A 71 -11.75 -6.65 -1.60
CA LEU A 71 -11.36 -8.01 -1.98
C LEU A 71 -12.41 -9.04 -1.59
N LEU A 72 -13.13 -8.88 -0.48
CA LEU A 72 -14.15 -9.84 -0.02
C LEU A 72 -15.58 -9.42 -0.38
N ARG A 73 -15.75 -8.36 -1.18
CA ARG A 73 -17.07 -7.87 -1.58
C ARG A 73 -17.90 -8.97 -2.25
N GLY A 74 -19.10 -9.22 -1.74
CA GLY A 74 -20.02 -10.23 -2.28
C GLY A 74 -19.69 -11.68 -1.94
N VAL A 75 -18.65 -11.95 -1.13
CA VAL A 75 -18.41 -13.30 -0.60
C VAL A 75 -19.48 -13.60 0.45
N LYS A 76 -20.23 -14.68 0.24
CA LYS A 76 -21.26 -15.18 1.16
C LYS A 76 -20.73 -16.35 1.99
N ALA A 77 -21.31 -16.53 3.18
CA ALA A 77 -21.08 -17.72 3.98
C ALA A 77 -21.50 -18.98 3.18
N GLY A 78 -20.63 -19.99 3.19
CA GLY A 78 -20.85 -21.22 2.41
C GLY A 78 -19.57 -22.02 2.22
N ARG A 79 -19.69 -23.15 1.53
CA ARG A 79 -18.55 -24.00 1.18
C ARG A 79 -17.90 -23.48 -0.10
N HIS A 80 -16.63 -23.10 -0.01
CA HIS A 80 -15.81 -22.65 -1.15
C HIS A 80 -14.72 -23.69 -1.45
N PRO A 81 -14.44 -24.02 -2.72
CA PRO A 81 -13.38 -24.97 -3.06
C PRO A 81 -12.01 -24.44 -2.63
N ARG A 82 -11.19 -25.32 -2.03
CA ARG A 82 -9.80 -25.00 -1.67
C ARG A 82 -8.99 -24.68 -2.94
N GLY A 83 -8.30 -23.54 -2.94
CA GLY A 83 -7.55 -23.05 -4.12
C GLY A 83 -8.38 -22.29 -5.16
N GLY A 84 -9.68 -22.07 -4.93
CA GLY A 84 -10.53 -21.26 -5.81
C GLY A 84 -10.31 -19.74 -5.68
N SER A 85 -11.12 -18.96 -6.39
CA SER A 85 -11.04 -17.49 -6.40
C SER A 85 -11.24 -16.88 -5.00
N VAL A 86 -12.14 -17.43 -4.19
CA VAL A 86 -12.38 -16.98 -2.81
C VAL A 86 -11.16 -17.23 -1.92
N HIS A 87 -10.46 -18.36 -2.11
CA HIS A 87 -9.22 -18.64 -1.40
C HIS A 87 -8.13 -17.62 -1.75
N LEU A 88 -7.94 -17.29 -3.04
CA LEU A 88 -6.99 -16.25 -3.46
C LEU A 88 -7.36 -14.87 -2.91
N ARG A 89 -8.64 -14.49 -2.94
CA ARG A 89 -9.12 -13.20 -2.42
C ARG A 89 -8.86 -13.07 -0.91
N LEU A 90 -9.13 -14.14 -0.15
CA LEU A 90 -8.85 -14.20 1.28
C LEU A 90 -7.34 -14.13 1.55
N TRP A 91 -6.55 -14.92 0.82
CA TRP A 91 -5.08 -14.90 0.93
C TRP A 91 -4.51 -13.50 0.66
N THR A 92 -5.03 -12.78 -0.33
CA THR A 92 -4.59 -11.39 -0.63
C THR A 92 -5.02 -10.42 0.47
N ALA A 93 -6.23 -10.57 1.01
CA ALA A 93 -6.72 -9.72 2.09
C ALA A 93 -5.88 -9.89 3.37
N GLU A 94 -5.52 -11.12 3.74
CA GLU A 94 -4.64 -11.41 4.87
C GLU A 94 -3.22 -10.87 4.67
N ARG A 95 -2.73 -10.80 3.42
CA ARG A 95 -1.39 -10.24 3.13
C ARG A 95 -1.33 -8.72 3.10
N LEU A 96 -2.47 -8.07 2.92
CA LEU A 96 -2.57 -6.61 2.92
C LEU A 96 -2.68 -6.03 4.34
N ALA A 97 -3.31 -6.77 5.25
CA ALA A 97 -3.53 -6.38 6.65
C ALA A 97 -2.27 -6.58 7.50
#